data_AF-A0A3R9CA46-F1
#
_entry.id   AF-A0A3R9CA46-F1
#
_cell.length_a   1.000
_cell.length_b   1.000
_cell.length_c   1.000
_cell.angle_alpha   90.00
_cell.angle_beta   90.00
_cell.angle_gamma   90.00
#
_symmetry.space_group_name_H-M   'P 1'
#
loop_
_entity.id
_entity.type
_entity.pdbx_description
1 polymer ?
#
loop_
_entity_poly.entity_id
_entity_poly.type
_entity_poly.pdbx_seq_one_letter_code
_entity_poly.pdbx_strand_id
1 'polypeptide(L)'
;MKLTLTSGGESMTTGNWYLLGEDGISKIGVQREVHPLDHKMVDPVNEEKMEVASKDAAARGGDMQLNLGVYFDKDIPVKRGMKYTGVVSAVFETALDE
;
A
#
# COMPACT_ATOMS: atom_id res chain seq x y z
N MET A 1 -0.57 3.52 -11.24
CA MET A 1 -1.42 3.61 -10.03
C MET A 1 -0.63 4.30 -8.93
N LYS A 2 -1.26 5.13 -8.09
CA LYS A 2 -0.67 5.70 -6.88
C LYS A 2 -1.37 5.14 -5.65
N LEU A 3 -0.57 4.65 -4.70
CA LEU A 3 -1.05 4.13 -3.42
C LEU A 3 -0.66 5.10 -2.31
N THR A 4 -1.60 5.38 -1.42
CA THR A 4 -1.37 6.24 -0.25
C THR A 4 -1.98 5.60 0.98
N LEU A 5 -1.25 5.61 2.10
CA LEU A 5 -1.81 5.36 3.42
C LEU A 5 -1.83 6.65 4.21
N THR A 6 -3.01 7.05 4.69
CA THR A 6 -3.17 8.14 5.63
C THR A 6 -3.50 7.61 7.01
N SER A 7 -2.72 7.94 8.02
CA SER A 7 -2.95 7.55 9.42
C SER A 7 -2.40 8.60 10.38
N GLY A 8 -3.16 8.92 11.43
CA GLY A 8 -2.70 9.89 12.44
C GLY A 8 -2.46 11.32 11.92
N GLY A 9 -2.99 11.67 10.75
CA GLY A 9 -2.71 12.95 10.08
C GLY A 9 -1.50 12.93 9.15
N GLU A 10 -0.73 11.84 9.10
CA GLU A 10 0.39 11.65 8.18
C GLU A 10 -0.07 10.85 6.95
N SER A 11 0.45 11.21 5.77
CA SER A 11 0.21 10.47 4.53
C SER A 11 1.53 9.93 3.98
N MET A 12 1.56 8.64 3.70
CA MET A 12 2.73 7.92 3.19
C MET A 12 2.42 7.39 1.80
N THR A 13 3.29 7.69 0.84
CA THR A 13 3.20 7.22 -0.56
C THR A 13 4.32 6.26 -0.92
N THR A 14 5.49 6.41 -0.30
CA THR A 14 6.67 5.58 -0.52
C THR A 14 7.22 5.03 0.81
N GLY A 15 8.14 4.07 0.74
CA GLY A 15 8.80 3.50 1.91
C GLY A 15 7.86 2.68 2.81
N ASN A 16 8.23 2.51 4.08
CA ASN A 16 7.44 1.70 5.01
C ASN A 16 6.15 2.42 5.43
N TRP A 17 5.05 1.69 5.47
CA TRP A 17 3.74 2.21 5.86
C TRP A 17 3.40 1.81 7.29
N TYR A 18 2.80 2.75 8.03
CA TYR A 18 2.44 2.52 9.42
C TYR A 18 1.06 3.07 9.77
N LEU A 19 0.27 2.29 10.52
CA LEU A 19 -0.90 2.79 11.21
C LEU A 19 -0.49 3.34 12.57
N LEU A 20 -0.79 4.61 12.83
CA LEU A 20 -0.57 5.26 14.10
C LEU A 20 -1.67 4.87 15.09
N GLY A 21 -1.27 4.57 16.32
CA GLY A 21 -2.19 4.38 17.43
C GLY A 21 -2.82 5.71 17.86
N GLU A 22 -3.97 5.63 18.54
CA GLU A 22 -4.64 6.80 19.11
C GLU A 22 -3.76 7.58 20.12
N ASP A 23 -2.69 6.96 20.65
CA ASP A 23 -1.71 7.63 21.51
C ASP A 23 -0.68 8.50 20.75
N GLY A 24 -0.69 8.46 19.41
CA GLY A 24 0.22 9.22 18.57
C GLY A 24 1.67 8.74 18.60
N ILE A 25 1.97 7.64 19.28
CA ILE A 25 3.33 7.14 19.49
C ILE A 25 3.48 5.73 18.93
N SER A 26 2.55 4.85 19.31
CA SER A 26 2.61 3.45 18.90
C SER A 26 2.26 3.29 17.43
N LYS A 27 2.87 2.33 16.75
CA LYS A 27 2.68 2.12 15.31
C LYS A 27 2.57 0.64 14.97
N ILE A 28 1.79 0.29 13.94
CA ILE A 28 1.73 -1.05 13.35
C ILE A 28 2.11 -0.97 11.87
N GLY A 29 2.97 -1.88 11.42
CA GLY A 29 3.43 -1.93 10.03
C GLY A 29 2.32 -2.39 9.08
N VAL A 30 2.28 -1.78 7.89
CA VAL A 30 1.42 -2.18 6.78
C VAL A 30 2.30 -2.55 5.60
N GLN A 31 2.24 -3.81 5.20
CA GLN A 31 2.81 -4.28 3.95
C GLN A 31 1.80 -4.08 2.83
N ARG A 32 2.28 -3.59 1.68
CA ARG A 32 1.49 -3.44 0.46
C ARG A 32 2.17 -4.22 -0.65
N GLU A 33 1.38 -4.93 -1.44
CA GLU A 33 1.83 -5.64 -2.63
C GLU A 33 0.78 -5.48 -3.73
N VAL A 34 1.25 -5.29 -4.97
CA VAL A 34 0.39 -5.10 -6.13
C VAL A 34 0.95 -5.92 -7.27
N HIS A 35 0.10 -6.73 -7.88
CA HIS A 35 0.47 -7.56 -9.02
C HIS A 35 -0.72 -7.77 -9.97
N PRO A 36 -0.46 -7.96 -11.27
CA PRO A 36 -1.44 -8.48 -12.21
C PRO A 36 -1.88 -9.89 -11.79
N LEU A 37 -3.19 -10.18 -11.88
CA LEU A 37 -3.74 -11.49 -11.50
C LEU A 37 -3.30 -12.64 -12.44
N ASP A 38 -2.87 -12.31 -13.66
CA ASP A 38 -2.36 -13.27 -14.65
C ASP A 38 -0.91 -13.72 -14.39
N HIS A 39 -0.19 -13.04 -13.50
CA HIS A 39 1.19 -13.38 -13.12
C HIS A 39 1.23 -14.04 -11.74
N LYS A 40 1.74 -15.27 -11.70
CA LYS A 40 2.06 -15.97 -10.44
C LYS A 40 3.17 -15.21 -9.70
N MET A 41 2.82 -14.69 -8.52
CA MET A 41 3.69 -14.09 -7.47
C MET A 41 4.83 -13.22 -7.99
N VAL A 42 4.67 -11.90 -7.86
CA VAL A 42 5.77 -10.96 -8.08
C VAL A 42 6.38 -10.62 -6.72
N ASP A 43 7.69 -10.87 -6.60
CA ASP A 43 8.56 -10.48 -5.50
C ASP A 43 8.25 -9.10 -4.87
N PRO A 44 8.65 -8.87 -3.60
CA PRO A 44 8.39 -7.66 -2.84
C PRO A 44 8.63 -6.37 -3.65
N VAL A 45 7.64 -5.51 -3.56
CA VAL A 45 7.43 -4.28 -4.33
C VAL A 45 8.71 -3.56 -4.73
N ASN A 46 9.03 -3.63 -6.03
CA ASN A 46 9.82 -2.59 -6.68
C ASN A 46 8.86 -1.54 -7.23
N GLU A 47 8.84 -0.35 -6.60
CA GLU A 47 7.87 0.72 -6.86
C GLU A 47 7.86 1.18 -8.34
N GLU A 48 9.03 1.23 -9.00
CA GLU A 48 9.13 1.61 -10.42
C GLU A 48 8.53 0.54 -11.35
N LYS A 49 8.73 -0.74 -11.02
CA LYS A 49 8.15 -1.85 -11.80
C LYS A 49 6.64 -1.94 -11.63
N MET A 50 6.12 -1.52 -10.47
CA MET A 50 4.69 -1.53 -10.18
C MET A 50 3.92 -0.53 -11.05
N GLU A 51 4.48 0.67 -11.27
CA GLU A 51 3.84 1.67 -12.12
C GLU A 51 3.70 1.16 -13.56
N VAL A 52 4.78 0.60 -14.13
CA VAL A 52 4.79 0.04 -15.50
C VAL A 52 3.83 -1.14 -15.63
N ALA A 53 3.90 -2.13 -14.73
CA ALA A 53 3.03 -3.30 -14.76
C ALA A 53 1.54 -2.92 -14.62
N SER A 54 1.23 -1.91 -13.79
CA SER A 54 -0.14 -1.44 -13.63
C SER A 54 -0.70 -0.78 -14.90
N LYS A 55 0.13 -0.06 -15.66
CA LYS A 55 -0.27 0.56 -16.93
C LYS A 55 -0.50 -0.51 -18.01
N ASP A 56 0.40 -1.49 -18.12
CA ASP A 56 0.28 -2.57 -19.10
C ASP A 56 -0.90 -3.52 -18.83
N ALA A 57 -1.19 -3.81 -17.56
CA ALA A 57 -2.37 -4.58 -17.19
C ALA A 57 -3.66 -3.81 -17.47
N ALA A 58 -3.73 -2.53 -17.09
CA ALA A 58 -4.88 -1.67 -17.35
C ALA A 58 -5.15 -1.47 -18.84
N ALA A 59 -4.11 -1.26 -19.66
CA ALA A 59 -4.23 -1.11 -21.12
C ALA A 59 -4.79 -2.36 -21.81
N ARG A 60 -4.59 -3.54 -21.21
CA ARG A 60 -5.10 -4.83 -21.70
C ARG A 60 -6.46 -5.21 -21.10
N GLY A 61 -7.04 -4.38 -20.24
CA GLY A 61 -8.26 -4.70 -19.50
C GLY A 61 -8.08 -5.87 -18.52
N GLY A 62 -6.86 -6.09 -18.03
CA GLY A 62 -6.53 -7.18 -17.10
C GLY A 62 -6.84 -6.84 -15.65
N ASP A 63 -7.08 -7.89 -14.86
CA ASP A 63 -7.34 -7.75 -13.43
C ASP A 63 -6.06 -7.44 -12.65
N MET A 64 -6.18 -6.57 -11.65
CA MET A 64 -5.11 -6.19 -10.74
C MET A 64 -5.50 -6.56 -9.31
N GLN A 65 -4.56 -7.12 -8.55
CA GLN A 65 -4.76 -7.44 -7.14
C GLN A 65 -3.93 -6.49 -6.26
N LEU A 66 -4.57 -5.91 -5.25
CA LEU A 66 -3.92 -5.19 -4.15
C LEU A 66 -4.01 -6.05 -2.89
N ASN A 67 -2.86 -6.49 -2.39
CA ASN A 67 -2.75 -7.19 -1.12
C ASN A 67 -2.27 -6.20 -0.04
N LEU A 68 -3.00 -6.18 1.08
CA LEU A 68 -2.63 -5.43 2.28
C LEU A 68 -2.42 -6.39 3.44
N GLY A 69 -1.22 -6.36 4.01
CA GLY A 69 -0.85 -7.14 5.19
C GLY A 69 -0.54 -6.23 6.36
N VAL A 70 -0.88 -6.67 7.57
CA VAL A 70 -0.55 -5.95 8.80
C VAL A 70 0.48 -6.78 9.56
N TYR A 71 1.57 -6.15 10.01
CA TYR A 71 2.64 -6.85 10.73
C TYR A 71 3.11 -6.07 11.96
N PHE A 72 3.61 -6.81 12.94
CA PHE A 72 4.23 -6.25 14.14
C PHE A 72 5.73 -6.19 13.92
N ASP A 73 6.25 -4.97 13.80
CA ASP A 73 7.69 -4.74 13.77
C ASP A 73 8.23 -4.78 15.20
N LYS A 74 9.26 -5.59 15.44
CA LYS A 74 9.90 -5.75 16.75
C LYS A 74 10.58 -4.46 17.23
N ASP A 75 10.96 -3.58 16.30
CA ASP A 75 11.68 -2.35 16.59
C ASP A 75 10.72 -1.15 16.76
N ILE A 76 9.41 -1.38 16.62
CA ILE A 76 8.37 -0.36 16.73
C ILE A 76 7.45 -0.64 17.93
N PRO A 77 7.26 0.33 18.83
CA PRO A 77 6.36 0.16 19.97
C PRO A 77 4.92 -0.11 19.52
N VAL A 78 4.40 -1.27 19.89
CA VAL A 78 2.99 -1.65 19.73
C VAL A 78 2.36 -1.79 21.11
N LYS A 79 1.17 -1.24 21.28
CA LYS A 79 0.45 -1.21 22.55
C LYS A 79 -0.80 -2.07 22.49
N ARG A 80 -0.92 -3.01 23.44
CA ARG A 80 -2.08 -3.90 23.53
C ARG A 80 -3.34 -3.12 23.91
N GLY A 81 -4.47 -3.47 23.30
CA GLY A 81 -5.77 -2.85 23.55
C GLY A 81 -5.94 -1.46 22.91
N MET A 82 -4.96 -1.01 22.13
CA MET A 82 -5.03 0.23 21.37
C MET A 82 -5.68 0.01 20.01
N LYS A 83 -6.40 1.01 19.52
CA LYS A 83 -6.88 1.06 18.14
C LYS A 83 -5.83 1.72 17.25
N TYR A 84 -5.66 1.15 16.07
CA TYR A 84 -4.79 1.62 15.00
C TYR A 84 -5.67 1.80 13.77
N THR A 85 -5.80 3.03 13.28
CA THR A 85 -6.73 3.36 12.19
C THR A 85 -6.02 4.13 11.09
N GLY A 86 -6.51 3.95 9.87
CA GLY A 86 -5.98 4.63 8.70
C GLY A 86 -6.85 4.37 7.47
N VAL A 87 -6.59 5.12 6.42
CA VAL A 87 -7.28 5.02 5.14
C VAL A 87 -6.24 4.71 4.07
N VAL A 88 -6.44 3.60 3.36
CA VAL A 88 -5.68 3.29 2.15
C VAL A 88 -6.46 3.79 0.95
N SER A 89 -5.80 4.59 0.12
CA SER A 89 -6.34 5.11 -1.13
C SER A 89 -5.53 4.57 -2.30
N ALA A 90 -6.22 4.04 -3.31
CA ALA A 90 -5.64 3.63 -4.58
C ALA A 90 -6.20 4.51 -5.70
N VAL A 91 -5.31 5.22 -6.40
CA VAL A 91 -5.67 6.13 -7.49
C VAL A 91 -5.12 5.58 -8.80
N PHE A 92 -6.00 5.31 -9.74
CA PHE A 92 -5.66 4.91 -11.09
C PHE A 92 -5.78 6.13 -12.00
N GLU A 93 -4.65 6.60 -12.51
CA GLU A 93 -4.60 7.64 -13.54
C GLU A 93 -4.51 6.91 -14.89
N THR A 94 -5.55 7.03 -15.71
CA THR A 94 -5.50 6.68 -17.13
C THR A 94 -5.22 7.96 -17.90
N ALA A 95 -4.24 7.95 -18.81
CA ALA A 95 -4.12 9.04 -19.77
C ALA A 95 -5.40 9.05 -20.61
N LEU A 96 -6.19 10.11 -20.49
CA LEU A 96 -7.14 10.52 -21.51
C LEU A 96 -6.41 11.57 -22.34
N ASP A 97 -5.47 11.14 -23.16
CA ASP A 97 -4.91 11.99 -24.21
C ASP A 97 -5.22 11.32 -25.56
N GLU A 98 -6.19 11.91 -26.28
CA GLU A 98 -6.15 12.02 -27.74
C GLU A 98 -5.49 13.35 -28.12
#